data_AF-A0A1E3I9C6-F1
#
_entry.id   AF-A0A1E3I9C6-F1
#
_cell.length_a   1.000
_cell.length_b   1.000
_cell.length_c   1.000
_cell.angle_alpha   90.00
_cell.angle_beta   90.00
_cell.angle_gamma   90.00
#
_symmetry.space_group_name_H-M   'P 1'
#
loop_
_entity.id
_entity.type
_entity.pdbx_description
1 polymer ?
#
loop_
_entity_poly.entity_id
_entity_poly.type
_entity_poly.pdbx_seq_one_letter_code
_entity_poly.pdbx_strand_id
1 'polypeptide(L)'
;MPLPERWFVSPLKRAGETCGIEWGWLFSMPKKERQAGKGHGMKAIVVENLRERLHVHQCDERSSRSALQLDFPLFEYTTGTAEEDELWQPQETRGRKTEDELTTRSGGGMDQVLDVSEGATFISITSHPGALWGVYKILGVPPKSLVVGEMNVLVLRVKKVTE
;
A
#
# COMPACT_ATOMS: atom_id res chain seq x y z
N MET A 1 1.99 -20.02 -6.50
CA MET A 1 2.37 -19.21 -5.32
C MET A 1 1.31 -19.44 -4.25
N PRO A 2 1.67 -19.68 -2.99
CA PRO A 2 0.67 -19.79 -1.91
C PRO A 2 -0.13 -18.49 -1.79
N LEU A 3 -1.38 -18.60 -1.33
CA LEU A 3 -2.23 -17.43 -1.13
C LEU A 3 -1.70 -16.60 0.04
N PRO A 4 -1.69 -15.26 -0.09
CA PRO A 4 -1.46 -14.40 1.06
C PRO A 4 -2.49 -14.65 2.16
N GLU A 5 -2.06 -14.48 3.41
CA GLU A 5 -2.89 -14.51 4.60
C GLU A 5 -3.34 -13.10 5.00
N ARG A 6 -2.58 -12.08 4.57
CA ARG A 6 -2.89 -10.66 4.75
C ARG A 6 -2.57 -9.85 3.49
N TRP A 7 -3.34 -8.81 3.26
CA TRP A 7 -3.19 -7.90 2.13
C TRP A 7 -3.08 -6.46 2.64
N PHE A 8 -2.05 -5.77 2.18
CA PHE A 8 -1.77 -4.38 2.48
C PHE A 8 -1.82 -3.57 1.20
N VAL A 9 -2.31 -2.34 1.30
CA VAL A 9 -2.50 -1.48 0.14
C VAL A 9 -2.12 -0.04 0.45
N SER A 10 -1.52 0.62 -0.52
CA SER A 10 -1.34 2.07 -0.49
C SER A 10 -2.68 2.79 -0.38
N PRO A 11 -2.74 3.97 0.26
CA PRO A 11 -3.98 4.74 0.37
C PRO A 11 -4.43 5.43 -0.94
N LEU A 12 -3.72 5.23 -2.06
CA LEU A 12 -4.06 5.87 -3.33
C LEU A 12 -4.98 4.98 -4.18
N LYS A 13 -6.01 5.57 -4.79
CA LYS A 13 -7.09 4.86 -5.52
C LYS A 13 -6.57 3.83 -6.53
N ARG A 14 -5.55 4.18 -7.33
CA ARG A 14 -4.95 3.29 -8.33
C ARG A 14 -4.40 1.98 -7.74
N ALA A 15 -3.83 2.03 -6.53
CA ALA A 15 -3.38 0.83 -5.83
C ALA A 15 -4.56 0.02 -5.29
N GLY A 16 -5.60 0.69 -4.77
CA GLY A 16 -6.83 0.04 -4.33
C GLY A 16 -7.55 -0.72 -5.46
N GLU A 17 -7.67 -0.09 -6.63
CA GLU A 17 -8.23 -0.73 -7.83
C GLU A 17 -7.39 -1.92 -8.28
N THR A 18 -6.05 -1.79 -8.29
CA THR A 18 -5.13 -2.89 -8.63
C THR A 18 -5.28 -4.06 -7.66
N CYS A 19 -5.39 -3.78 -6.36
CA CYS A 19 -5.60 -4.79 -5.33
C CYS A 19 -6.93 -5.54 -5.54
N GLY A 20 -7.99 -4.81 -5.88
CA GLY A 20 -9.30 -5.37 -6.20
C GLY A 20 -9.29 -6.24 -7.47
N ILE A 21 -8.60 -5.80 -8.53
CA ILE A 21 -8.45 -6.58 -9.77
C ILE A 21 -7.70 -7.88 -9.51
N GLU A 22 -6.58 -7.82 -8.77
CA GLU A 22 -5.71 -8.98 -8.53
C GLU A 22 -6.35 -10.00 -7.57
N TRP A 23 -6.99 -9.53 -6.49
CA TRP A 23 -7.40 -10.40 -5.38
C TRP A 23 -8.92 -10.49 -5.17
N GLY A 24 -9.72 -9.60 -5.77
CA GLY A 24 -11.17 -9.55 -5.53
C GLY A 24 -11.90 -10.84 -5.89
N TRP A 25 -11.36 -11.64 -6.81
CA TRP A 25 -11.92 -12.93 -7.18
C TRP A 25 -11.94 -13.95 -6.03
N LEU A 26 -10.99 -13.88 -5.08
CA LEU A 26 -10.96 -14.73 -3.88
C LEU A 26 -12.16 -14.49 -2.96
N PHE A 27 -12.69 -13.27 -2.99
CA PHE A 27 -13.77 -12.80 -2.14
C PHE A 27 -15.07 -12.65 -2.95
N SER A 28 -15.19 -13.37 -4.07
CA SER A 28 -16.32 -13.31 -4.99
C SER A 28 -17.64 -13.65 -4.27
N MET A 29 -18.31 -12.60 -3.80
CA MET A 29 -19.70 -12.68 -3.36
C MET A 29 -20.64 -12.87 -4.57
N PRO A 30 -21.87 -13.38 -4.38
CA PRO A 30 -22.86 -13.48 -5.45
C PRO A 30 -23.02 -12.15 -6.19
N LYS A 31 -23.35 -12.18 -7.49
CA LYS A 31 -23.41 -11.01 -8.41
C LYS A 31 -24.13 -9.76 -7.84
N LYS A 32 -25.06 -9.90 -6.89
CA LYS A 32 -25.78 -8.79 -6.24
C LYS A 32 -24.92 -7.99 -5.24
N GLU A 33 -23.87 -8.61 -4.69
CA GLU A 33 -22.96 -8.01 -3.70
C GLU A 33 -21.64 -7.51 -4.31
N ARG A 34 -21.44 -7.71 -5.63
CA ARG A 34 -20.34 -7.10 -6.41
C ARG A 34 -20.38 -5.56 -6.45
N GLN A 35 -21.36 -4.94 -5.82
CA GLN A 35 -21.46 -3.48 -5.64
C GLN A 35 -20.57 -2.95 -4.51
N ALA A 36 -19.65 -3.75 -3.95
CA ALA A 36 -18.74 -3.38 -2.86
C ALA A 36 -17.62 -2.37 -3.25
N GLY A 37 -17.91 -1.44 -4.14
CA GLY A 37 -16.99 -0.41 -4.62
C GLY A 37 -15.94 -0.90 -5.62
N LYS A 38 -14.92 -0.07 -5.84
CA LYS A 38 -13.79 -0.29 -6.75
C LYS A 38 -12.80 -1.35 -6.24
N GLY A 39 -12.95 -1.79 -5.00
CA GLY A 39 -12.15 -2.87 -4.41
C GLY A 39 -12.63 -4.28 -4.75
N HIS A 40 -13.71 -4.44 -5.51
CA HIS A 40 -14.22 -5.76 -5.93
C HIS A 40 -14.48 -6.76 -4.78
N GLY A 41 -14.89 -6.28 -3.59
CA GLY A 41 -15.13 -7.14 -2.44
C GLY A 41 -13.88 -7.45 -1.60
N MET A 42 -12.72 -6.93 -2.00
CA MET A 42 -11.44 -7.19 -1.37
C MET A 42 -11.33 -6.53 0.02
N LYS A 43 -10.79 -7.28 0.99
CA LYS A 43 -10.45 -6.79 2.33
C LYS A 43 -8.93 -6.62 2.44
N ALA A 44 -8.47 -5.37 2.51
CA ALA A 44 -7.06 -5.03 2.63
C ALA A 44 -6.85 -3.95 3.70
N ILE A 45 -5.66 -3.92 4.28
CA ILE A 45 -5.26 -2.95 5.30
C ILE A 45 -4.53 -1.80 4.62
N VAL A 46 -5.01 -0.57 4.82
CA VAL A 46 -4.42 0.62 4.23
C VAL A 46 -3.20 1.04 5.04
N VAL A 47 -2.08 1.25 4.35
CA VAL A 47 -0.81 1.67 4.94
C VAL A 47 -0.39 3.00 4.30
N GLU A 48 -0.62 4.10 5.02
CA GLU A 48 -0.36 5.47 4.54
C GLU A 48 1.08 5.63 4.03
N ASN A 49 2.03 5.05 4.75
CA ASN A 49 3.46 5.10 4.46
C ASN A 49 3.89 4.28 3.24
N LEU A 50 2.98 3.59 2.54
CA LEU A 50 3.23 2.91 1.26
C LEU A 50 2.66 3.64 0.04
N ARG A 51 2.38 4.95 0.14
CA ARG A 51 2.04 5.81 -1.01
C ARG A 51 3.21 6.10 -1.95
N GLU A 52 2.93 6.57 -3.17
CA GLU A 52 3.97 6.96 -4.13
C GLU A 52 4.84 8.13 -3.62
N ARG A 53 5.92 8.46 -4.33
CA ARG A 53 6.70 9.70 -4.11
C ARG A 53 5.75 10.89 -3.92
N LEU A 54 5.99 11.67 -2.88
CA LEU A 54 5.18 12.84 -2.59
C LEU A 54 5.69 14.04 -3.38
N HIS A 55 4.79 15.00 -3.57
CA HIS A 55 5.08 16.34 -4.08
C HIS A 55 5.53 16.39 -5.54
N VAL A 56 5.34 15.35 -6.34
CA VAL A 56 5.75 15.36 -7.75
C VAL A 56 4.54 15.63 -8.64
N HIS A 57 3.52 14.80 -8.53
CA HIS A 57 2.32 14.93 -9.34
C HIS A 57 1.10 15.14 -8.44
N GLN A 58 0.10 15.84 -8.97
CA GLN A 58 -1.19 15.99 -8.29
C GLN A 58 -1.85 14.62 -8.06
N CYS A 59 -1.59 13.63 -8.92
CA CYS A 59 -2.09 12.27 -8.70
C CYS A 59 -1.47 11.57 -7.47
N ASP A 60 -0.45 12.15 -6.84
CA ASP A 60 0.13 11.65 -5.58
C ASP A 60 -0.56 12.23 -4.34
N GLU A 61 -1.45 13.22 -4.54
CA GLU A 61 -2.40 13.69 -3.54
C GLU A 61 -3.44 12.61 -3.27
N ARG A 62 -3.59 12.25 -2.01
CA ARG A 62 -4.53 11.25 -1.54
C ARG A 62 -5.90 11.91 -1.40
N SER A 63 -6.93 11.25 -1.91
CA SER A 63 -8.30 11.66 -1.61
C SER A 63 -8.62 11.54 -0.11
N SER A 64 -9.59 12.30 0.38
CA SER A 64 -10.00 12.20 1.78
C SER A 64 -10.34 10.75 2.16
N ARG A 65 -10.15 10.41 3.43
CA ARG A 65 -10.41 9.06 3.95
C ARG A 65 -11.87 8.67 3.73
N SER A 66 -12.81 9.58 3.95
CA SER A 66 -14.23 9.37 3.65
C SER A 66 -14.48 9.05 2.16
N ALA A 67 -13.84 9.78 1.25
CA ALA A 67 -13.95 9.51 -0.19
C ALA A 67 -13.34 8.15 -0.57
N LEU A 68 -12.23 7.76 0.07
CA LEU A 68 -11.64 6.44 -0.11
C LEU A 68 -12.54 5.34 0.43
N GLN A 69 -13.17 5.52 1.59
CA GLN A 69 -14.10 4.54 2.18
C GLN A 69 -15.32 4.30 1.28
N LEU A 70 -15.79 5.33 0.55
CA LEU A 70 -16.85 5.14 -0.45
C LEU A 70 -16.39 4.28 -1.63
N ASP A 71 -15.17 4.49 -2.11
CA ASP A 71 -14.59 3.73 -3.22
C ASP A 71 -14.18 2.30 -2.80
N PHE A 72 -13.68 2.11 -1.58
CA PHE A 72 -13.15 0.85 -1.05
C PHE A 72 -13.74 0.54 0.34
N PRO A 73 -15.05 0.27 0.44
CA PRO A 73 -15.76 0.18 1.72
C PRO A 73 -15.31 -0.96 2.63
N LEU A 74 -14.63 -1.96 2.08
CA LEU A 74 -14.13 -3.13 2.80
C LEU A 74 -12.64 -3.04 3.17
N PHE A 75 -11.98 -1.93 2.82
CA PHE A 75 -10.62 -1.70 3.29
C PHE A 75 -10.63 -1.22 4.74
N GLU A 76 -9.63 -1.64 5.49
CA GLU A 76 -9.38 -1.21 6.85
C GLU A 76 -8.44 0.00 6.84
N TYR A 77 -8.97 1.16 7.23
CA TYR A 77 -8.19 2.38 7.42
C TYR A 77 -7.75 2.44 8.89
N THR A 78 -6.45 2.27 9.14
CA THR A 78 -5.92 2.26 10.51
C THR A 78 -6.12 3.61 11.18
N THR A 79 -6.13 3.63 12.52
CA THR A 79 -6.38 4.82 13.36
C THR A 79 -5.46 6.01 13.06
N GLY A 80 -4.34 5.82 12.37
CA GLY A 80 -3.44 6.89 11.91
C GLY A 80 -3.77 7.50 10.55
N THR A 81 -4.82 7.04 9.86
CA THR A 81 -5.21 7.62 8.56
C THR A 81 -5.98 8.92 8.79
N ALA A 82 -5.33 10.07 8.59
CA ALA A 82 -5.97 11.38 8.68
C ALA A 82 -7.14 11.51 7.68
N GLU A 83 -8.12 12.35 7.99
CA GLU A 83 -9.25 12.58 7.07
C GLU A 83 -8.74 13.20 5.76
N GLU A 84 -8.01 14.31 5.86
CA GLU A 84 -7.40 15.00 4.72
C GLU A 84 -5.94 14.58 4.51
N ASP A 85 -5.41 14.88 3.33
CA ASP A 85 -4.01 14.60 3.01
C ASP A 85 -3.08 15.67 3.56
N GLU A 86 -2.61 15.47 4.79
CA GLU A 86 -1.66 16.36 5.47
C GLU A 86 -0.21 16.19 4.97
N LEU A 87 0.08 15.11 4.25
CA LEU A 87 1.44 14.77 3.83
C LEU A 87 1.79 15.32 2.45
N TRP A 88 0.81 15.45 1.55
CA TRP A 88 1.06 15.98 0.21
C TRP A 88 1.04 17.51 0.21
N GLN A 89 1.93 18.08 -0.59
CA GLN A 89 2.03 19.51 -0.86
C GLN A 89 2.51 19.67 -2.31
N PRO A 90 2.12 20.72 -3.04
CA PRO A 90 2.61 20.97 -4.39
C PRO A 90 4.14 21.02 -4.46
N GLN A 91 4.72 20.59 -5.58
CA GLN A 91 6.17 20.58 -5.79
C GLN A 91 6.77 21.98 -5.62
N GLU A 92 6.03 23.00 -6.07
CA GLU A 92 6.40 24.41 -6.01
C GLU A 92 6.52 24.91 -4.56
N THR A 93 5.81 24.28 -3.62
CA THR A 93 5.81 24.64 -2.21
C THR A 93 6.86 23.87 -1.41
N ARG A 94 6.88 22.53 -1.53
CA ARG A 94 7.70 21.66 -0.67
C ARG A 94 8.97 21.13 -1.34
N GLY A 95 9.06 21.24 -2.67
CA GLY A 95 10.05 20.54 -3.46
C GLY A 95 9.78 19.03 -3.52
N ARG A 96 10.51 18.33 -4.39
CA ARG A 96 10.41 16.88 -4.52
C ARG A 96 10.91 16.18 -3.25
N LYS A 97 10.19 15.16 -2.79
CA LYS A 97 10.66 14.28 -1.72
C LYS A 97 11.99 13.61 -2.09
N THR A 98 12.98 13.69 -1.21
CA THR A 98 14.30 13.08 -1.41
C THR A 98 14.22 11.55 -1.36
N GLU A 99 15.24 10.87 -1.88
CA GLU A 99 15.31 9.41 -1.85
C GLU A 99 15.41 8.86 -0.43
N ASP A 100 16.10 9.55 0.46
CA ASP A 100 16.24 9.11 1.85
C ASP A 100 14.93 9.29 2.61
N GLU A 101 14.24 10.43 2.46
CA GLU A 101 12.91 10.60 3.05
C GLU A 101 11.89 9.57 2.50
N LEU A 102 12.00 9.18 1.22
CA LEU A 102 11.18 8.13 0.62
C LEU A 102 11.50 6.77 1.24
N THR A 103 12.78 6.46 1.41
CA THR A 103 13.27 5.20 1.99
C THR A 103 12.83 5.08 3.45
N THR A 104 13.07 6.12 4.26
CA THR A 104 12.65 6.17 5.67
C THR A 104 11.13 6.01 5.80
N ARG A 105 10.33 6.71 4.99
CA ARG A 105 8.87 6.55 5.01
C ARG A 105 8.45 5.13 4.65
N SER A 106 9.00 4.59 3.56
CA SER A 106 8.65 3.24 3.10
C SER A 106 9.08 2.18 4.13
N GLY A 107 10.20 2.40 4.83
CA GLY A 107 10.63 1.61 5.98
C GLY A 107 9.61 1.61 7.11
N GLY A 108 9.15 2.78 7.55
CA GLY A 108 8.09 2.86 8.57
C GLY A 108 6.76 2.22 8.12
N GLY A 109 6.47 2.22 6.81
CA GLY A 109 5.35 1.45 6.25
C GLY A 109 5.59 -0.07 6.33
N MET A 110 6.81 -0.53 6.08
CA MET A 110 7.18 -1.94 6.22
C MET A 110 7.17 -2.39 7.69
N ASP A 111 7.59 -1.54 8.62
CA ASP A 111 7.51 -1.81 10.06
C ASP A 111 6.04 -2.08 10.46
N GLN A 112 5.13 -1.18 10.08
CA GLN A 112 3.69 -1.37 10.30
C GLN A 112 3.18 -2.67 9.66
N VAL A 113 3.60 -2.98 8.43
CA VAL A 113 3.22 -4.23 7.76
C VAL A 113 3.69 -5.46 8.55
N LEU A 114 4.95 -5.48 9.00
CA LEU A 114 5.52 -6.60 9.73
C LEU A 114 4.87 -6.76 11.11
N ASP A 115 4.64 -5.67 11.83
CA ASP A 115 3.97 -5.66 13.13
C ASP A 115 2.55 -6.23 13.03
N VAL A 116 1.79 -5.76 12.05
CA VAL A 116 0.44 -6.27 11.80
C VAL A 116 0.49 -7.71 11.31
N SER A 117 1.54 -8.15 10.62
CA SER A 117 1.66 -9.49 10.05
C SER A 117 2.10 -10.60 11.01
N GLU A 118 2.07 -10.36 12.33
CA GLU A 118 2.44 -11.40 13.29
C GLU A 118 1.67 -12.71 13.04
N GLY A 119 2.41 -13.81 12.90
CA GLY A 119 1.89 -15.15 12.61
C GLY A 119 1.63 -15.47 11.14
N ALA A 120 1.64 -14.49 10.23
CA ALA A 120 1.45 -14.72 8.79
C ALA A 120 2.77 -15.09 8.10
N THR A 121 2.74 -16.06 7.18
CA THR A 121 3.90 -16.45 6.37
C THR A 121 3.88 -15.76 5.00
N PHE A 122 2.70 -15.67 4.37
CA PHE A 122 2.53 -15.04 3.07
C PHE A 122 1.72 -13.76 3.19
N ILE A 123 2.27 -12.66 2.70
CA ILE A 123 1.60 -11.36 2.69
C ILE A 123 1.66 -10.73 1.30
N SER A 124 0.66 -9.92 0.96
CA SER A 124 0.63 -9.15 -0.27
C SER A 124 0.68 -7.67 0.04
N ILE A 125 1.48 -6.92 -0.74
CA ILE A 125 1.54 -5.47 -0.69
C ILE A 125 1.23 -4.96 -2.10
N THR A 126 0.16 -4.17 -2.25
CA THR A 126 -0.15 -3.47 -3.50
C THR A 126 0.17 -1.98 -3.34
N SER A 127 1.16 -1.50 -4.09
CA SER A 127 1.72 -0.15 -3.92
C SER A 127 2.25 0.38 -5.28
N HIS A 128 3.15 1.36 -5.24
CA HIS A 128 3.64 2.11 -6.39
C HIS A 128 5.15 1.90 -6.56
N PRO A 129 5.69 2.08 -7.77
CA PRO A 129 7.11 1.88 -8.02
C PRO A 129 8.05 2.65 -7.07
N GLY A 130 7.75 3.91 -6.72
CA GLY A 130 8.63 4.65 -5.81
C GLY A 130 8.59 4.15 -4.35
N ALA A 131 7.42 3.77 -3.85
CA ALA A 131 7.31 3.15 -2.52
C ALA A 131 8.02 1.80 -2.47
N LEU A 132 7.76 0.93 -3.45
CA LEU A 132 8.40 -0.39 -3.53
C LEU A 132 9.91 -0.27 -3.71
N TRP A 133 10.41 0.75 -4.41
CA TRP A 133 11.84 1.05 -4.47
C TRP A 133 12.41 1.40 -3.09
N GLY A 134 11.70 2.21 -2.30
CA GLY A 134 12.07 2.51 -0.91
C GLY A 134 12.09 1.25 -0.04
N VAL A 135 11.09 0.38 -0.18
CA VAL A 135 11.03 -0.94 0.48
C VAL A 135 12.21 -1.83 0.06
N TYR A 136 12.56 -1.86 -1.22
CA TYR A 136 13.69 -2.66 -1.71
C TYR A 136 15.00 -2.15 -1.13
N LYS A 137 15.19 -0.82 -1.10
CA LYS A 137 16.39 -0.20 -0.52
C LYS A 137 16.54 -0.50 0.97
N ILE A 138 15.48 -0.40 1.77
CA ILE A 138 15.54 -0.68 3.22
C ILE A 138 15.76 -2.18 3.51
N LEU A 139 15.22 -3.07 2.67
CA LEU A 139 15.39 -4.52 2.80
C LEU A 139 16.70 -5.04 2.19
N GLY A 140 17.51 -4.17 1.58
CA GLY A 140 18.75 -4.57 0.90
C GLY A 140 18.54 -5.40 -0.38
N VAL A 141 17.35 -5.29 -1.00
CA VAL A 141 17.06 -5.93 -2.29
C VAL A 141 17.81 -5.15 -3.39
N PRO A 142 18.57 -5.84 -4.28
CA PRO A 142 19.26 -5.19 -5.37
C PRO A 142 18.32 -4.33 -6.23
N PRO A 143 18.79 -3.17 -6.76
CA PRO A 143 17.98 -2.34 -7.62
C PRO A 143 17.43 -3.12 -8.82
N LYS A 144 16.11 -3.12 -8.98
CA LYS A 144 15.41 -3.75 -10.10
C LYS A 144 14.41 -2.75 -10.69
N SER A 145 14.24 -2.79 -12.00
CA SER A 145 13.14 -2.10 -12.66
C SER A 145 11.81 -2.72 -12.23
N LEU A 146 10.86 -1.88 -11.83
CA LEU A 146 9.50 -2.30 -11.46
C LEU A 146 8.56 -1.96 -12.59
N VAL A 147 7.82 -2.95 -13.08
CA VAL A 147 6.81 -2.77 -14.13
C VAL A 147 5.42 -2.75 -13.49
N VAL A 148 4.54 -1.87 -13.97
CA VAL A 148 3.16 -1.78 -13.48
C VAL A 148 2.43 -3.10 -13.72
N GLY A 149 1.75 -3.62 -12.71
CA GLY A 149 1.05 -4.90 -12.76
C GLY A 149 1.94 -6.14 -12.63
N GLU A 150 3.26 -5.98 -12.49
CA GLU A 150 4.16 -7.10 -12.25
C GLU A 150 4.09 -7.55 -10.77
N MET A 151 3.77 -8.82 -10.56
CA MET A 151 3.89 -9.43 -9.23
C MET A 151 5.35 -9.74 -8.92
N ASN A 152 5.89 -9.06 -7.92
CA ASN A 152 7.25 -9.27 -7.42
C ASN A 152 7.22 -10.05 -6.11
N VAL A 153 8.07 -11.08 -5.99
CA VAL A 153 8.13 -11.94 -4.81
C VAL A 153 9.46 -11.74 -4.10
N LEU A 154 9.39 -11.41 -2.81
CA LEU A 154 10.54 -11.32 -1.92
C LEU A 154 10.44 -12.43 -0.86
N VAL A 155 11.56 -13.07 -0.57
CA VAL A 155 11.67 -14.03 0.54
C VAL A 155 12.54 -13.40 1.61
N LEU A 156 11.95 -13.18 2.78
CA LEU A 156 12.60 -12.52 3.90
C LEU A 156 12.68 -13.48 5.08
N ARG A 157 13.80 -13.42 5.81
CA ARG A 157 13.87 -14.02 7.14
C ARG A 157 13.51 -12.95 8.16
N VAL A 158 12.35 -13.07 8.78
CA VAL A 158 11.89 -12.16 9.84
C VAL A 158 12.21 -12.77 11.20
N LYS A 159 12.75 -11.97 12.12
CA LYS A 159 13.01 -12.36 13.50
C LYS A 159 12.40 -11.31 14.41
N LYS A 160 11.54 -11.72 15.34
CA LYS A 160 11.04 -10.84 16.40
C LYS A 160 12.23 -10.45 17.29
N VAL A 161 12.45 -9.15 17.45
CA VAL A 161 13.45 -8.62 18.38
C VAL A 161 12.70 -8.33 19.68
N THR A 162 13.02 -9.07 20.73
CA THR A 162 12.64 -8.69 22.10
C THR A 162 13.63 -7.65 22.58
N GLU A 163 13.13 -6.49 23.00
CA GLU A 163 13.88 -5.50 23.78
C GLU A 163 14.34 -6.07 25.13
#